data_AF-A0A1B6KQ03-F1
#
_entry.id   AF-A0A1B6KQ03-F1
#
_cell.length_a   1.000
_cell.length_b   1.000
_cell.length_c   1.000
_cell.angle_alpha   90.00
_cell.angle_beta   90.00
_cell.angle_gamma   90.00
#
_symmetry.space_group_name_H-M   'P 1'
#
loop_
_entity.id
_entity.type
_entity.pdbx_description
1 polymer ?
#
loop_
_entity_poly.entity_id
_entity_poly.type
_entity_poly.pdbx_seq_one_letter_code
_entity_poly.pdbx_strand_id
1 'polypeptide(L)'
;SVFMKRRTAVNKIESLPEASAAQLDRLDDVCAICYQEMKTAKITRCNHYFHGVCLRKWLYVQDRCPLCHDVLYKVEADAKEEMGRGTGAERLLIPPLPADDIPR
;
A
#
# COMPACT_ATOMS: atom_id res chain seq x y z
N SER A 1 16.54 -15.96 4.19
CA SER A 1 17.57 -15.33 3.33
C SER A 1 16.97 -14.16 2.54
N VAL A 2 17.57 -12.96 2.59
CA VAL A 2 17.03 -11.71 1.99
C VAL A 2 16.98 -11.74 0.46
N PHE A 3 17.85 -12.53 -0.17
CA PHE A 3 17.92 -12.66 -1.63
C PHE A 3 16.70 -13.37 -2.25
N MET A 4 16.09 -14.33 -1.55
CA MET A 4 14.92 -15.07 -2.04
C MET A 4 13.66 -14.19 -2.10
N LYS A 5 13.55 -13.19 -1.22
CA LYS A 5 12.45 -12.21 -1.20
C LYS A 5 12.43 -11.33 -2.46
N ARG A 6 13.60 -11.10 -3.09
CA ARG A 6 13.74 -10.24 -4.28
C ARG A 6 13.15 -10.86 -5.55
N ARG A 7 13.32 -12.16 -5.75
CA ARG A 7 12.84 -12.85 -6.97
C ARG A 7 11.33 -13.10 -6.94
N THR A 8 10.78 -13.37 -5.75
CA THR A 8 9.33 -13.52 -5.57
C THR A 8 8.59 -12.21 -5.79
N ALA A 9 9.14 -11.06 -5.35
CA ALA A 9 8.52 -9.75 -5.56
C ALA A 9 8.31 -9.42 -7.05
N VAL A 10 9.31 -9.68 -7.90
CA VAL A 10 9.23 -9.38 -9.35
C VAL A 10 8.18 -10.27 -10.01
N ASN A 11 8.22 -11.59 -9.79
CA ASN A 11 7.23 -12.53 -10.32
C ASN A 11 5.80 -12.18 -9.87
N LYS A 12 5.64 -11.72 -8.62
CA LYS A 12 4.34 -11.32 -8.07
C LYS A 12 3.76 -10.09 -8.77
N ILE A 13 4.58 -9.09 -9.13
CA ILE A 13 4.13 -7.92 -9.90
C ILE A 13 3.71 -8.30 -11.31
N GLU A 14 4.41 -9.25 -11.94
CA GLU A 14 4.03 -9.72 -13.27
C GLU A 14 2.66 -10.39 -13.29
N SER A 15 2.25 -11.01 -12.17
CA SER A 15 0.91 -11.58 -12.01
C SER A 15 -0.21 -10.55 -11.72
N LEU A 16 0.14 -9.28 -11.48
CA LEU A 16 -0.86 -8.23 -11.24
C LEU A 16 -1.47 -7.77 -12.57
N PRO A 17 -2.79 -7.55 -12.60
CA PRO A 17 -3.44 -6.96 -13.77
C PRO A 17 -2.86 -5.58 -14.07
N GLU A 18 -2.72 -5.29 -15.36
CA GLU A 18 -2.32 -3.97 -15.84
C GLU A 18 -3.56 -3.16 -16.19
N ALA A 19 -3.57 -1.88 -15.82
CA ALA A 19 -4.62 -0.96 -16.19
C ALA A 19 -4.55 -0.65 -17.69
N SER A 20 -5.70 -0.70 -18.36
CA SER A 20 -5.81 -0.24 -19.74
C SER A 20 -5.61 1.27 -19.84
N ALA A 21 -5.14 1.77 -20.98
CA ALA A 21 -4.97 3.20 -21.21
C ALA A 21 -6.28 3.98 -20.97
N ALA A 22 -7.43 3.43 -21.38
CA ALA A 22 -8.73 4.04 -21.14
C ALA A 22 -9.13 4.07 -19.65
N GLN A 23 -8.66 3.13 -18.82
CA GLN A 23 -8.86 3.21 -17.38
C GLN A 23 -7.99 4.30 -16.74
N LEU A 24 -6.76 4.46 -17.23
CA LEU A 24 -5.83 5.48 -16.73
C LEU A 24 -6.32 6.89 -17.09
N ASP A 25 -6.79 7.07 -18.31
CA ASP A 25 -7.39 8.32 -18.79
C ASP A 25 -8.65 8.70 -18.01
N ARG A 26 -9.48 7.73 -17.65
CA ARG A 26 -10.65 7.95 -16.77
C ARG A 26 -10.30 8.22 -15.31
N LEU A 27 -9.19 7.67 -14.84
CA LEU A 27 -8.74 7.86 -13.47
C LEU A 27 -8.09 9.24 -13.29
N ASP A 28 -7.38 9.72 -14.33
CA ASP A 28 -6.68 11.02 -14.38
C ASP A 28 -5.86 11.30 -13.11
N ASP A 29 -5.08 10.29 -12.68
CA ASP A 29 -4.37 10.31 -11.40
C ASP A 29 -2.86 10.06 -11.57
N VAL A 30 -2.10 10.46 -10.56
CA VAL A 30 -0.64 10.37 -10.50
C VAL A 30 -0.17 9.23 -9.61
N CYS A 31 0.97 8.63 -9.92
CA CYS A 31 1.49 7.54 -9.09
C CYS A 31 1.94 8.09 -7.72
N ALA A 32 1.33 7.60 -6.63
CA ALA A 32 1.66 8.07 -5.28
C ALA A 32 3.10 7.77 -4.80
N ILE A 33 3.92 7.05 -5.57
CA ILE A 33 5.33 6.77 -5.26
C ILE A 33 6.27 7.80 -5.91
N CYS A 34 6.00 8.23 -7.14
CA CYS A 34 6.88 9.14 -7.89
C CYS A 34 6.22 10.47 -8.27
N TYR A 35 4.93 10.64 -7.97
CA TYR A 35 4.12 11.82 -8.24
C TYR A 35 4.10 12.23 -9.72
N GLN A 36 4.13 11.25 -10.63
CA GLN A 36 4.06 11.47 -12.08
C GLN A 36 2.83 10.79 -12.68
N GLU A 37 2.35 11.32 -13.79
CA GLU A 37 1.24 10.76 -14.57
C GLU A 37 1.45 9.29 -14.93
N MET A 38 0.36 8.53 -14.86
CA MET A 38 0.37 7.09 -15.09
C MET A 38 -0.03 6.78 -16.54
N LYS A 39 0.97 6.55 -17.41
CA LYS A 39 0.74 5.97 -18.75
C LYS A 39 0.57 4.45 -18.71
N THR A 40 1.17 3.80 -17.73
CA THR A 40 1.03 2.38 -17.45
C THR A 40 0.96 2.18 -15.94
N ALA A 41 -0.03 1.44 -15.46
CA ALA A 41 -0.14 1.14 -14.03
C ALA A 41 -0.49 -0.32 -13.79
N LYS A 42 0.07 -0.90 -12.73
CA LYS A 42 -0.37 -2.16 -12.17
C LYS A 42 -1.45 -1.90 -11.15
N ILE A 43 -2.52 -2.68 -11.23
CA ILE A 43 -3.63 -2.64 -10.29
C ILE A 43 -3.36 -3.66 -9.20
N THR A 44 -3.26 -3.18 -7.96
CA THR A 44 -3.06 -4.03 -6.79
C THR A 44 -4.37 -4.73 -6.40
N ARG A 45 -4.27 -5.74 -5.53
CA ARG A 45 -5.46 -6.45 -4.99
C ARG A 45 -6.40 -5.53 -4.21
N CYS A 46 -5.86 -4.48 -3.58
CA CYS A 46 -6.61 -3.43 -2.91
C CYS A 46 -7.09 -2.31 -3.87
N ASN A 47 -7.06 -2.55 -5.18
CA ASN A 47 -7.56 -1.66 -6.23
C ASN A 47 -6.86 -0.28 -6.27
N HIS A 48 -5.57 -0.25 -5.95
CA HIS A 48 -4.72 0.93 -6.09
C HIS A 48 -3.81 0.84 -7.31
N TYR A 49 -3.47 2.00 -7.88
CA TYR A 49 -2.76 2.13 -9.15
C TYR A 49 -1.33 2.66 -8.92
N PHE A 50 -0.34 1.95 -9.45
CA PHE A 50 1.06 2.37 -9.39
C PHE A 50 1.80 1.99 -10.67
N HIS A 51 2.83 2.72 -11.07
CA HIS A 51 3.71 2.24 -12.13
C HIS A 51 4.32 0.89 -11.73
N GLY A 52 4.40 -0.05 -12.67
CA GLY A 52 4.99 -1.37 -12.40
C GLY A 52 6.45 -1.28 -11.92
N VAL A 53 7.20 -0.29 -12.39
CA VAL A 53 8.59 -0.03 -11.96
C VAL A 53 8.65 0.53 -10.53
N CYS A 54 7.78 1.49 -10.20
CA CYS A 54 7.71 2.10 -8.87
C CYS A 54 7.29 1.06 -7.83
N LEU A 55 6.26 0.27 -8.13
CA LEU A 55 5.80 -0.81 -7.27
C LEU A 55 6.87 -1.89 -7.08
N ARG A 56 7.65 -2.20 -8.11
CA ARG A 56 8.79 -3.15 -8.02
C ARG A 56 9.85 -2.67 -7.07
N LYS A 57 10.20 -1.38 -7.13
CA LYS A 57 11.15 -0.78 -6.19
C LYS A 57 10.62 -0.83 -4.76
N TRP A 58 9.34 -0.54 -4.57
CA TRP A 58 8.68 -0.57 -3.26
C TRP A 58 8.70 -1.97 -2.63
N LEU A 59 8.40 -3.02 -3.40
CA LEU A 59 8.42 -4.40 -2.91
C LEU A 59 9.81 -4.90 -2.46
N TYR A 60 10.89 -4.19 -2.78
CA TYR A 60 12.21 -4.50 -2.19
C TYR A 60 12.33 -4.06 -0.73
N VAL A 61 11.51 -3.09 -0.31
CA VAL A 61 11.52 -2.53 1.03
C VAL A 61 10.39 -3.13 1.86
N GLN A 62 9.15 -3.07 1.33
CA GLN A 62 7.93 -3.45 2.03
C GLN A 62 6.95 -4.14 1.08
N ASP A 63 6.23 -5.14 1.58
CA ASP A 63 5.22 -5.90 0.83
C ASP A 63 3.78 -5.40 1.00
N ARG A 64 3.65 -4.17 1.50
CA ARG A 64 2.37 -3.53 1.82
C ARG A 64 2.08 -2.39 0.86
N CYS A 65 0.80 -2.12 0.63
CA CYS A 65 0.36 -1.01 -0.19
C CYS A 65 0.76 0.33 0.46
N PRO A 66 1.37 1.28 -0.28
CA PRO A 66 1.68 2.61 0.24
C PRO A 66 0.45 3.41 0.70
N LEU A 67 -0.73 3.10 0.16
CA LEU A 67 -1.96 3.86 0.41
C LEU A 67 -2.79 3.27 1.57
N CYS A 68 -2.93 1.94 1.62
CA CYS A 68 -3.79 1.28 2.60
C CYS A 68 -3.06 0.34 3.57
N HIS A 69 -1.74 0.17 3.42
CA HIS A 69 -0.93 -0.74 4.23
C HIS A 69 -1.34 -2.23 4.19
N ASP A 70 -2.27 -2.61 3.31
CA ASP A 70 -2.64 -3.99 3.06
C ASP A 70 -1.55 -4.74 2.31
N VAL A 71 -1.48 -6.05 2.56
CA VAL A 71 -0.52 -6.91 1.88
C VAL A 71 -0.86 -7.00 0.40
N LEU A 72 0.11 -6.68 -0.45
CA LEU A 72 -0.08 -6.64 -1.91
C LEU A 72 -0.20 -8.03 -2.54
N TYR A 73 0.14 -9.09 -1.80
CA TYR A 73 0.07 -10.48 -2.21
C TYR A 73 -0.22 -11.41 -1.02
N LYS A 74 -0.83 -12.58 -1.23
CA LYS A 74 -0.86 -13.62 -0.19
C LYS A 74 0.56 -14.14 0.02
N VAL A 75 1.08 -14.01 1.24
CA VAL A 75 2.26 -14.76 1.65
C VAL A 75 1.77 -16.20 1.84
N GLU A 76 2.04 -17.09 0.89
CA GLU A 76 1.96 -18.52 1.22
C GLU A 76 2.99 -18.75 2.32
N ALA A 77 2.45 -19.12 3.48
CA ALA A 77 3.15 -19.06 4.75
C ALA A 77 4.37 -19.96 4.74
N ASP A 78 5.55 -19.35 4.72
CA ASP A 78 6.78 -19.99 5.19
C ASP A 78 7.35 -19.13 6.33
N ALA A 79 6.76 -19.29 7.51
CA ALA A 79 7.21 -18.91 8.87
C ALA A 79 5.99 -19.08 9.81
N LYS A 80 5.89 -20.15 10.61
CA LYS A 80 6.54 -20.30 11.92
C LYS A 80 6.59 -18.97 12.69
N GLU A 81 5.81 -18.94 13.77
CA GLU A 81 5.84 -18.04 14.93
C GLU A 81 7.05 -17.10 15.02
N GLU A 82 6.79 -15.82 15.28
CA GLU A 82 7.48 -15.04 16.32
C GLU A 82 6.56 -13.84 16.64
N MET A 83 5.71 -14.06 17.65
CA MET A 83 4.98 -13.02 18.36
C MET A 83 5.96 -12.32 19.31
N GLY A 84 6.22 -11.03 19.10
CA GLY A 84 6.94 -10.25 20.10
C GLY A 84 7.50 -8.91 19.62
N ARG A 85 6.71 -7.84 19.80
CA ARG A 85 7.22 -6.59 20.40
C ARG A 85 6.07 -5.68 20.81
N GLY A 86 5.87 -5.53 22.12
CA GLY A 86 5.02 -4.48 22.67
C GLY A 86 5.73 -3.13 22.66
N THR A 87 4.95 -2.06 22.71
CA THR A 87 5.30 -0.78 23.33
C THR A 87 4.02 -0.18 23.89
N GLY A 88 4.01 0.07 25.20
CA GLY A 88 3.05 1.00 25.78
C GLY A 88 3.31 2.40 25.23
N ALA A 89 2.23 3.07 24.86
CA ALA A 89 2.13 4.50 24.61
C ALA A 89 0.63 4.81 24.85
N GLU A 90 0.30 5.18 26.08
CA GLU A 90 -0.07 6.56 26.39
C GLU A 90 -1.36 7.01 25.70
N ARG A 91 -2.47 6.77 26.40
CA ARG A 91 -3.58 7.70 26.64
C ARG A 91 -3.60 8.96 25.75
N LEU A 92 -4.45 8.95 24.73
CA LEU A 92 -5.16 10.15 24.27
C LEU A 92 -6.63 9.80 24.02
N LEU A 93 -7.40 9.73 25.11
CA LEU A 93 -8.83 9.95 25.02
C LEU A 93 -9.02 11.47 24.88
N ILE A 94 -9.29 11.94 23.67
CA ILE A 94 -9.85 13.26 23.45
C ILE A 94 -11.37 13.05 23.42
N PRO A 95 -12.12 13.31 24.50
CA PRO A 95 -13.57 13.40 24.40
C PRO A 95 -13.93 14.63 23.56
N PRO A 96 -14.96 14.55 22.69
CA PRO A 96 -15.39 15.67 21.87
C PRO A 96 -15.88 16.82 22.77
N LEU A 97 -15.45 18.05 22.46
CA LEU A 97 -16.01 19.27 23.03
C LEU A 97 -17.50 19.33 22.67
N PRO A 98 -18.42 19.46 23.64
CA PRO A 98 -19.80 19.78 23.30
C PRO A 98 -19.88 21.22 22.78
N ALA A 99 -20.52 21.36 21.63
CA ALA A 99 -21.04 22.62 21.13
C ALA A 99 -22.22 23.10 22.02
N ASP A 100 -22.45 24.41 21.98
CA ASP A 100 -23.65 25.11 22.48
C ASP A 100 -23.69 25.46 23.97
N ASP A 101 -23.44 26.74 24.28
CA ASP A 101 -24.51 27.69 24.69
C ASP A 101 -23.91 29.12 24.76
N ILE A 102 -24.17 29.95 23.75
CA ILE A 102 -23.99 31.41 23.84
C ILE A 102 -25.38 32.03 23.94
N PRO A 103 -25.75 32.57 25.11
CA PRO A 103 -26.73 33.65 25.18
C PRO A 103 -26.09 34.96 25.67
N ARG A 104 -26.24 35.99 24.81
CA ARG A 104 -26.08 37.46 24.94
C ARG A 104 -25.43 38.08 26.18
#